data_AF-A0A8S0FH54-F1
#
_entry.id   AF-A0A8S0FH54-F1
#
_cell.length_a   1.000
_cell.length_b   1.000
_cell.length_c   1.000
_cell.angle_alpha   90.00
_cell.angle_beta   90.00
_cell.angle_gamma   90.00
#
_symmetry.space_group_name_H-M   'P 1'
#
loop_
_entity.id
_entity.type
_entity.pdbx_description
1 polymer ?
#
loop_
_entity_poly.entity_id
_entity_poly.type
_entity_poly.pdbx_seq_one_letter_code
_entity_poly.pdbx_strand_id
1 'polypeptide(L)'
;MEFSFSPKLLVVAVAAALPLIASAADTPSTATARKGFAGYDHPNQYLVKPATTIADNMMPVMQHPAQDKETQQKLAELEKKTGKKVTEKPNVVVFLLDDVGWMDVGFNGGGVAVGNPTPDIDAVASQGLILTSAYSQPSSSPTRATILTGQYSIHHGILMPPMYGQPGGLQGLTTLPQLLHDQGYVTQAIGKWHMGENKESQPQNVGFDDFRGFNSVSDMYTEWRDVHVNPEVALSPDRSEYIQKLPFSKDDVPKTLCRARR
;
A
#
# COMPACT_ATOMS: atom_id res chain seq x y z
N MET A 1 -23.10 -64.57 -32.24
CA MET A 1 -24.58 -64.61 -32.23
C MET A 1 -25.05 -63.20 -32.44
N GLU A 2 -25.78 -62.98 -33.53
CA GLU A 2 -26.49 -61.75 -33.86
C GLU A 2 -27.49 -61.38 -32.75
N PHE A 3 -27.79 -60.10 -32.56
CA PHE A 3 -29.11 -59.52 -32.83
C PHE A 3 -29.16 -58.04 -32.45
N SER A 4 -30.06 -57.33 -33.10
CA SER A 4 -30.09 -55.89 -33.34
C SER A 4 -31.37 -55.25 -32.77
N PHE A 5 -31.31 -53.91 -32.59
CA PHE A 5 -32.36 -52.90 -32.30
C PHE A 5 -33.09 -52.98 -30.93
N SER A 6 -33.38 -51.87 -30.23
CA SER A 6 -34.11 -50.68 -30.68
C SER A 6 -33.87 -49.43 -29.81
N PRO A 7 -33.95 -48.20 -30.38
CA PRO A 7 -33.81 -46.94 -29.66
C PRO A 7 -35.15 -46.46 -29.09
N LYS A 8 -35.17 -46.14 -27.79
CA LYS A 8 -36.05 -45.16 -27.12
C LYS A 8 -35.95 -45.36 -25.60
N LEU A 9 -35.14 -44.53 -24.94
CA LEU A 9 -35.60 -43.80 -23.76
C LEU A 9 -34.63 -42.65 -23.50
N LEU A 10 -35.11 -41.46 -23.78
CA LEU A 10 -34.56 -40.18 -23.37
C LEU A 10 -34.73 -40.06 -21.85
N VAL A 11 -33.64 -40.15 -21.08
CA VAL A 11 -33.59 -39.54 -19.74
C VAL A 11 -32.23 -38.87 -19.59
N VAL A 12 -32.25 -37.55 -19.73
CA VAL A 12 -31.15 -36.65 -19.41
C VAL A 12 -31.02 -36.58 -17.89
N ALA A 13 -29.87 -36.95 -17.36
CA ALA A 13 -29.45 -36.59 -16.00
C ALA A 13 -27.94 -36.39 -16.00
N VAL A 14 -27.50 -35.21 -16.44
CA VAL A 14 -26.14 -34.72 -16.20
C VAL A 14 -26.10 -34.24 -14.76
N ALA A 15 -25.69 -35.11 -13.84
CA ALA A 15 -25.26 -34.71 -12.52
C ALA A 15 -23.83 -34.15 -12.63
N ALA A 16 -23.72 -32.88 -13.03
CA ALA A 16 -22.48 -32.15 -12.90
C ALA A 16 -22.19 -31.96 -11.40
N ALA A 17 -21.06 -32.51 -10.96
CA ALA A 17 -20.53 -32.33 -9.61
C ALA A 17 -20.36 -30.84 -9.32
N LEU A 18 -21.20 -30.32 -8.42
CA LEU A 18 -21.06 -29.01 -7.80
C LEU A 18 -19.85 -29.03 -6.86
N PRO A 19 -18.84 -28.16 -7.01
CA PRO A 19 -17.96 -27.85 -5.90
C PRO A 19 -18.75 -27.03 -4.88
N LEU A 20 -18.77 -27.55 -3.64
CA LEU A 20 -19.34 -26.90 -2.48
C LEU A 20 -18.63 -25.55 -2.22
N ILE A 21 -19.51 -24.57 -2.01
CA ILE A 21 -19.31 -23.16 -1.69
C ILE A 21 -18.24 -22.91 -0.62
N ALA A 22 -17.27 -22.03 -0.93
CA ALA A 22 -16.64 -21.16 0.05
C ALA A 22 -16.98 -19.71 -0.32
N SER A 23 -18.15 -19.26 0.13
CA SER A 23 -18.57 -17.86 0.08
C SER A 23 -18.10 -17.19 1.37
N ALA A 24 -16.85 -16.76 1.41
CA ALA A 24 -16.44 -15.65 2.26
C ALA A 24 -16.57 -14.37 1.42
N ALA A 25 -17.80 -14.02 1.05
CA ALA A 25 -18.08 -12.69 0.55
C ALA A 25 -18.11 -11.76 1.76
N ASP A 26 -16.95 -11.22 2.13
CA ASP A 26 -16.89 -9.98 2.88
C ASP A 26 -17.78 -9.00 2.14
N THR A 27 -18.96 -8.71 2.69
CA THR A 27 -19.91 -7.78 2.10
C THR A 27 -19.69 -6.46 2.82
N PRO A 28 -18.85 -5.54 2.30
CA PRO A 28 -18.60 -4.27 2.96
C PRO A 28 -19.89 -3.45 3.04
N SER A 29 -20.02 -2.72 4.15
CA SER A 29 -21.11 -1.81 4.49
C SER A 29 -21.53 -0.93 3.29
N THR A 30 -22.79 -1.02 2.90
CA THR A 30 -23.35 -0.42 1.68
C THR A 30 -23.62 1.07 1.85
N ALA A 31 -22.62 1.92 1.60
CA ALA A 31 -22.85 3.32 1.23
C ALA A 31 -23.23 3.48 -0.27
N THR A 32 -22.99 2.44 -1.07
CA THR A 32 -23.29 2.39 -2.51
C THR A 32 -24.09 1.13 -2.83
N ALA A 33 -25.17 1.28 -3.61
CA ALA A 33 -26.06 0.18 -3.99
C ALA A 33 -25.84 -0.18 -5.46
N ARG A 34 -25.95 -1.46 -5.81
CA ARG A 34 -25.89 -1.94 -7.20
C ARG A 34 -27.08 -1.44 -8.04
N LYS A 35 -28.19 -1.09 -7.40
CA LYS A 35 -29.35 -0.40 -7.99
C LYS A 35 -29.58 0.89 -7.20
N GLY A 36 -29.74 2.02 -7.89
CA GLY A 36 -30.11 3.28 -7.25
C GLY A 36 -31.52 3.19 -6.67
N PHE A 37 -31.74 3.72 -5.47
CA PHE A 37 -33.07 3.85 -4.87
C PHE A 37 -33.61 5.25 -5.10
N ALA A 38 -34.84 5.36 -5.62
CA ALA A 38 -35.51 6.65 -5.81
C ALA A 38 -35.70 7.33 -4.45
N GLY A 39 -35.36 8.62 -4.37
CA GLY A 39 -35.68 9.45 -3.21
C GLY A 39 -37.18 9.61 -3.05
N TYR A 40 -37.63 9.70 -1.79
CA TYR A 40 -39.05 9.62 -1.42
C TYR A 40 -39.90 10.69 -2.14
N ASP A 41 -39.33 11.86 -2.48
CA ASP A 41 -40.10 13.02 -2.98
C ASP A 41 -39.46 13.77 -4.17
N HIS A 42 -38.43 13.21 -4.82
CA HIS A 42 -37.68 13.91 -5.87
C HIS A 42 -37.42 13.00 -7.10
N PRO A 43 -38.18 13.15 -8.20
CA PRO A 43 -37.89 12.42 -9.43
C PRO A 43 -36.48 12.76 -9.92
N ASN A 44 -35.67 11.74 -10.18
CA ASN A 44 -34.24 11.81 -10.58
C ASN A 44 -33.24 12.19 -9.48
N GLN A 45 -33.64 12.24 -8.20
CA GLN A 45 -32.68 12.27 -7.08
C GLN A 45 -32.68 10.90 -6.41
N TYR A 46 -31.52 10.24 -6.43
CA TYR A 46 -31.34 8.94 -5.80
C TYR A 46 -30.75 9.13 -4.42
N LEU A 47 -31.30 8.43 -3.42
CA LEU A 47 -30.73 8.38 -2.07
C LEU A 47 -29.34 7.74 -2.08
N VAL A 48 -29.07 6.91 -3.09
CA VAL A 48 -27.81 6.20 -3.28
C VAL A 48 -27.45 6.25 -4.76
N LYS A 49 -26.24 6.73 -5.10
CA LYS A 49 -25.74 6.68 -6.47
C LYS A 49 -25.50 5.21 -6.87
N PRO A 50 -25.95 4.80 -8.08
CA PRO A 50 -25.66 3.46 -8.57
C PRO A 50 -24.14 3.33 -8.78
N ALA A 51 -23.56 2.28 -8.20
CA ALA A 51 -22.16 1.92 -8.43
C ALA A 51 -22.06 0.82 -9.49
N THR A 52 -21.01 0.87 -10.30
CA THR A 52 -20.74 -0.12 -11.35
C THR A 52 -19.51 -0.91 -11.00
N THR A 53 -19.60 -2.24 -11.09
CA THR A 53 -18.44 -3.12 -10.99
C THR A 53 -17.71 -3.10 -12.34
N ILE A 54 -16.45 -2.63 -12.34
CA ILE A 54 -15.64 -2.51 -13.55
C ILE A 54 -14.94 -3.84 -13.88
N ALA A 55 -14.60 -4.63 -12.87
CA ALA A 55 -13.98 -5.95 -12.99
C ALA A 55 -14.38 -6.82 -11.79
N ASP A 56 -14.33 -8.14 -11.93
CA ASP A 56 -14.75 -9.11 -10.91
C ASP A 56 -14.04 -8.94 -9.56
N ASN A 57 -12.81 -8.43 -9.59
CA ASN A 57 -11.94 -8.20 -8.44
C ASN A 57 -11.91 -6.74 -7.95
N MET A 58 -12.77 -5.86 -8.48
CA MET A 58 -12.85 -4.46 -8.06
C MET A 58 -14.12 -4.16 -7.28
N MET A 59 -13.95 -3.33 -6.25
CA MET A 59 -15.08 -2.74 -5.53
C MET A 59 -15.96 -1.92 -6.48
N PRO A 60 -17.30 -1.92 -6.32
CA PRO A 60 -18.18 -1.08 -7.12
C PRO A 60 -17.78 0.40 -7.02
N VAL A 61 -17.60 1.06 -8.16
CA VAL A 61 -17.15 2.45 -8.24
C VAL A 61 -18.32 3.36 -8.64
N MET A 62 -18.42 4.53 -8.01
CA MET A 62 -19.28 5.61 -8.50
C MET A 62 -18.62 6.24 -9.72
N GLN A 63 -19.28 6.18 -10.87
CA GLN A 63 -18.75 6.76 -12.11
C GLN A 63 -18.80 8.29 -12.06
N HIS A 64 -17.74 8.95 -12.53
CA HIS A 64 -17.65 10.41 -12.61
C HIS A 64 -17.24 10.84 -14.03
N PRO A 65 -18.14 10.73 -15.03
CA PRO A 65 -17.79 10.90 -16.45
C PRO A 65 -17.12 12.23 -16.80
N ALA A 66 -17.45 13.30 -16.08
CA ALA A 66 -16.81 14.60 -16.25
C ALA A 66 -15.34 14.58 -15.80
N GLN A 67 -15.03 13.94 -14.68
CA GLN A 67 -13.66 13.75 -14.19
C GLN A 67 -12.88 12.80 -15.10
N ASP A 68 -13.54 11.75 -15.60
CA ASP A 68 -12.93 10.84 -16.56
C ASP A 68 -12.53 11.58 -17.85
N LYS A 69 -13.43 12.42 -18.38
CA LYS A 69 -13.15 13.23 -19.57
C LYS A 69 -12.00 14.22 -19.33
N GLU A 70 -12.00 14.91 -18.19
CA GLU A 70 -10.92 15.82 -17.81
C GLU A 70 -9.58 15.08 -17.69
N THR A 71 -9.60 13.88 -17.10
CA THR A 71 -8.41 13.03 -16.97
C THR A 71 -7.88 12.63 -18.33
N GLN A 72 -8.74 12.20 -19.25
CA GLN A 72 -8.33 11.85 -20.62
C GLN A 72 -7.72 13.04 -21.37
N GLN A 73 -8.25 14.25 -21.17
CA GLN A 73 -7.69 15.48 -21.74
C GLN A 73 -6.30 15.77 -21.19
N LYS A 74 -6.13 15.74 -19.86
CA LYS A 74 -4.83 15.95 -19.19
C LYS A 74 -3.79 14.92 -19.63
N LEU A 75 -4.19 13.66 -19.79
CA LEU A 75 -3.32 12.60 -20.29
C LEU A 75 -2.87 12.88 -21.72
N ALA A 76 -3.78 13.27 -22.62
CA ALA A 76 -3.43 13.62 -24.00
C ALA A 76 -2.49 14.84 -24.09
N GLU A 77 -2.64 15.82 -23.20
CA GLU A 77 -1.72 16.97 -23.09
C GLU A 77 -0.33 16.55 -22.58
N LEU A 78 -0.28 15.66 -21.59
CA LEU A 78 0.96 15.06 -21.09
C LEU A 78 1.69 14.26 -22.17
N GLU A 79 0.98 13.47 -22.97
CA GLU A 79 1.57 12.74 -24.10
C GLU A 79 2.21 13.71 -25.10
N LYS A 80 1.51 14.78 -25.47
CA LYS A 80 2.04 15.83 -26.36
C LYS A 80 3.28 16.51 -25.79
N LYS A 81 3.30 16.77 -24.48
CA LYS A 81 4.41 17.47 -23.81
C LYS A 81 5.65 16.59 -23.66
N THR A 82 5.46 15.31 -23.35
CA THR A 82 6.56 14.38 -23.00
C THR A 82 7.04 13.55 -24.19
N GLY A 83 6.24 13.45 -25.26
CA GLY A 83 6.51 12.56 -26.39
C GLY A 83 6.39 11.07 -26.05
N LYS A 84 5.97 10.73 -24.82
CA LYS A 84 5.74 9.36 -24.37
C LYS A 84 4.25 9.08 -24.34
N LYS A 85 3.86 7.90 -24.80
CA LYS A 85 2.47 7.46 -24.80
C LYS A 85 2.09 7.01 -23.39
N VAL A 86 0.94 7.45 -22.88
CA VAL A 86 0.38 7.08 -21.57
C VAL A 86 0.01 5.59 -21.52
N THR A 87 0.00 4.91 -22.67
CA THR A 87 -0.11 3.44 -22.72
C THR A 87 1.16 2.71 -22.24
N GLU A 88 2.29 3.40 -22.06
CA GLU A 88 3.45 2.84 -21.36
C GLU A 88 3.17 2.79 -19.85
N LYS A 89 3.52 1.67 -19.21
CA LYS A 89 3.36 1.45 -17.78
C LYS A 89 4.07 2.58 -16.98
N PRO A 90 3.36 3.38 -16.18
CA PRO A 90 3.97 4.53 -15.51
C PRO A 90 4.82 4.10 -14.31
N ASN A 91 5.93 4.80 -14.06
CA ASN A 91 6.68 4.59 -12.83
C ASN A 91 5.85 5.05 -11.62
N VAL A 92 5.76 4.20 -10.60
CA VAL A 92 5.06 4.51 -9.35
C VAL A 92 6.09 4.74 -8.25
N VAL A 93 6.05 5.92 -7.64
CA VAL A 93 6.93 6.28 -6.52
C VAL A 93 6.05 6.70 -5.34
N VAL A 94 6.26 6.06 -4.19
CA VAL A 94 5.53 6.34 -2.95
C VAL A 94 6.51 6.90 -1.92
N PHE A 95 6.31 8.16 -1.54
CA PHE A 95 6.99 8.76 -0.40
C PHE A 95 6.13 8.55 0.85
N LEU A 96 6.60 7.74 1.78
CA LEU A 96 5.96 7.52 3.07
C LEU A 96 6.78 8.18 4.17
N LEU A 97 6.23 9.24 4.75
CA LEU A 97 6.84 9.96 5.86
C LEU A 97 6.46 9.29 7.19
N ASP A 98 7.38 9.30 8.15
CA ASP A 98 7.18 8.70 9.49
C ASP A 98 6.98 9.83 10.50
N ASP A 99 5.91 9.74 11.28
CA ASP A 99 5.53 10.70 12.34
C ASP A 99 5.40 12.17 11.89
N VAL A 100 5.01 12.40 10.62
CA VAL A 100 4.72 13.75 10.10
C VAL A 100 3.26 14.12 10.37
N GLY A 101 3.07 15.23 11.08
CA GLY A 101 1.78 15.83 11.38
C GLY A 101 1.17 16.60 10.22
N TRP A 102 -0.14 16.83 10.29
CA TRP A 102 -0.90 17.51 9.24
C TRP A 102 -0.35 18.90 8.88
N MET A 103 0.04 19.69 9.89
CA MET A 103 0.55 21.05 9.74
C MET A 103 2.08 21.14 9.79
N ASP A 104 2.80 20.05 9.52
CA ASP A 104 4.26 20.11 9.46
C ASP A 104 4.74 20.65 8.11
N VAL A 105 3.97 20.37 7.04
CA VAL A 105 4.27 20.76 5.65
C VAL A 105 3.58 22.06 5.25
N GLY A 106 4.25 22.87 4.42
CA GLY A 106 3.78 24.19 4.02
C GLY A 106 2.47 24.19 3.25
N PHE A 107 2.25 23.22 2.36
CA PHE A 107 1.01 23.12 1.57
C PHE A 107 -0.25 22.88 2.42
N ASN A 108 -0.11 22.44 3.68
CA ASN A 108 -1.21 22.29 4.64
C ASN A 108 -1.26 23.43 5.69
N GLY A 109 -0.60 24.57 5.41
CA GLY A 109 -0.56 25.73 6.30
C GLY A 109 0.56 25.70 7.33
N GLY A 110 1.41 24.67 7.29
CA GLY A 110 2.58 24.49 8.15
C GLY A 110 3.84 25.15 7.59
N GLY A 111 4.91 24.36 7.55
CA GLY A 111 6.15 24.73 6.91
C GLY A 111 6.86 25.88 7.64
N VAL A 112 7.04 27.01 6.95
CA VAL A 112 7.61 28.24 7.53
C VAL A 112 6.87 28.69 8.78
N ALA A 113 5.53 28.52 8.83
CA ALA A 113 4.71 28.97 9.95
C ALA A 113 5.03 28.27 11.28
N VAL A 114 5.55 27.04 11.21
CA VAL A 114 5.95 26.24 12.38
C VAL A 114 7.47 26.11 12.52
N GLY A 115 8.25 26.90 11.75
CA GLY A 115 9.71 26.89 11.79
C GLY A 115 10.37 25.75 11.00
N ASN A 116 9.64 25.06 10.11
CA ASN A 116 10.15 23.95 9.30
C ASN A 116 9.86 24.15 7.80
N PRO A 117 10.56 25.05 7.07
CA PRO A 117 10.28 25.29 5.66
C PRO A 117 10.42 24.03 4.78
N THR A 118 9.40 23.73 3.95
CA THR A 118 9.36 22.54 3.08
C THR A 118 9.26 22.88 1.57
N PRO A 119 10.16 23.71 1.01
CA PRO A 119 9.98 24.28 -0.32
C PRO A 119 9.86 23.24 -1.44
N ASP A 120 10.61 22.13 -1.38
CA ASP A 120 10.57 21.09 -2.42
C ASP A 120 9.27 20.26 -2.36
N ILE A 121 8.78 19.96 -1.16
CA ILE A 121 7.51 19.24 -0.97
C ILE A 121 6.36 20.14 -1.43
N ASP A 122 6.39 21.42 -1.09
CA ASP A 122 5.37 22.39 -1.48
C ASP A 122 5.36 22.61 -3.00
N ALA A 123 6.53 22.59 -3.65
CA ALA A 123 6.64 22.67 -5.10
C ALA A 123 5.96 21.47 -5.79
N VAL A 124 6.17 20.24 -5.29
CA VAL A 124 5.48 19.04 -5.81
C VAL A 124 3.97 19.15 -5.58
N ALA A 125 3.53 19.57 -4.39
CA ALA A 125 2.12 19.73 -4.07
C ALA A 125 1.43 20.76 -4.99
N SER A 126 2.10 21.88 -5.29
CA SER A 126 1.58 22.95 -6.17
C SER A 126 1.38 22.52 -7.63
N GLN A 127 2.04 21.44 -8.05
CA GLN A 127 1.96 20.90 -9.41
C GLN A 127 1.07 19.65 -9.50
N GLY A 128 0.49 19.22 -8.37
CA GLY A 128 -0.24 17.97 -8.25
C GLY A 128 -1.65 18.14 -7.69
N LEU A 129 -2.13 17.06 -7.09
CA LEU A 129 -3.41 17.01 -6.38
C LEU A 129 -3.14 16.87 -4.88
N ILE A 130 -3.73 17.76 -4.09
CA ILE A 130 -3.71 17.69 -2.63
C ILE A 130 -4.99 17.03 -2.15
N LEU A 131 -4.86 15.97 -1.36
CA LEU A 131 -5.97 15.31 -0.69
C LEU A 131 -6.13 15.87 0.72
N THR A 132 -7.16 16.68 0.94
CA THR A 132 -7.46 17.28 2.26
C THR A 132 -8.12 16.30 3.23
N SER A 133 -8.47 15.10 2.77
CA SER A 133 -9.08 14.03 3.57
C SER A 133 -8.43 12.69 3.21
N ALA A 134 -7.19 12.49 3.67
CA ALA A 134 -6.42 11.26 3.53
C ALA A 134 -6.01 10.76 4.92
N TYR A 135 -6.34 9.51 5.25
CA TYR A 135 -6.20 8.97 6.61
C TYR A 135 -5.28 7.75 6.63
N SER A 136 -4.43 7.67 7.65
CA SER A 136 -3.61 6.50 7.97
C SER A 136 -4.22 5.66 9.08
N GLN A 137 -3.62 4.51 9.37
CA GLN A 137 -3.83 3.86 10.67
C GLN A 137 -3.15 4.70 11.76
N PRO A 138 -3.54 4.55 13.04
CA PRO A 138 -2.99 5.37 14.13
C PRO A 138 -1.52 5.06 14.48
N SER A 139 -0.86 4.17 13.75
CA SER A 139 0.54 3.80 14.01
C SER A 139 1.29 3.37 12.74
N SER A 140 2.62 3.36 12.81
CA SER A 140 3.56 3.13 11.69
C SER A 140 3.34 1.78 11.00
N SER A 141 3.50 0.66 11.71
CA SER A 141 3.44 -0.68 11.11
C SER A 141 2.08 -1.06 10.54
N PRO A 142 0.95 -0.81 11.25
CA PRO A 142 -0.36 -1.05 10.68
C PRO A 142 -0.60 -0.24 9.40
N THR A 143 -0.19 1.04 9.37
CA THR A 143 -0.31 1.88 8.17
C THR A 143 0.49 1.33 7.00
N ARG A 144 1.76 0.97 7.23
CA ARG A 144 2.64 0.41 6.19
C ARG A 144 2.08 -0.87 5.61
N ALA A 145 1.60 -1.78 6.46
CA ALA A 145 0.99 -3.03 6.02
C ALA A 145 -0.32 -2.80 5.26
N THR A 146 -1.16 -1.86 5.70
CA THR A 146 -2.38 -1.45 4.98
C THR A 146 -2.06 -0.89 3.59
N ILE A 147 -1.01 -0.07 3.44
CA ILE A 147 -0.56 0.45 2.13
C ILE A 147 -0.12 -0.69 1.21
N LEU A 148 0.63 -1.67 1.73
CA LEU A 148 1.13 -2.78 0.92
C LEU A 148 0.05 -3.81 0.58
N THR A 149 -0.90 -4.07 1.47
CA THR A 149 -1.90 -5.15 1.26
C THR A 149 -3.23 -4.63 0.70
N GLY A 150 -3.50 -3.33 0.83
CA GLY A 150 -4.82 -2.76 0.55
C GLY A 150 -5.91 -3.19 1.54
N GLN A 151 -5.53 -3.78 2.68
CA GLN A 151 -6.45 -4.33 3.69
C GLN A 151 -6.33 -3.56 5.01
N TYR A 152 -7.43 -3.47 5.76
CA TYR A 152 -7.37 -2.96 7.13
C TYR A 152 -6.53 -3.85 8.05
N SER A 153 -5.98 -3.24 9.10
CA SER A 153 -5.16 -3.88 10.14
C SER A 153 -5.72 -5.19 10.70
N ILE A 154 -7.05 -5.27 10.81
CA ILE A 154 -7.73 -6.47 11.31
C ILE A 154 -7.61 -7.69 10.38
N HIS A 155 -7.43 -7.49 9.08
CA HIS A 155 -7.34 -8.58 8.10
C HIS A 155 -5.91 -9.10 7.94
N HIS A 156 -4.91 -8.22 7.99
CA HIS A 156 -3.51 -8.62 7.92
C HIS A 156 -2.86 -8.89 9.30
N GLY A 157 -3.59 -8.67 10.40
CA GLY A 157 -3.17 -9.06 11.76
C GLY A 157 -2.10 -8.17 12.43
N ILE A 158 -1.54 -7.18 11.74
CA ILE A 158 -0.56 -6.23 12.31
C ILE A 158 -1.36 -5.08 12.95
N LEU A 159 -1.80 -5.30 14.19
CA LEU A 159 -2.60 -4.34 14.96
C LEU A 159 -1.76 -3.30 15.70
N MET A 160 -0.53 -3.68 16.03
CA MET A 160 0.43 -2.84 16.75
C MET A 160 1.80 -2.99 16.10
N PRO A 161 2.71 -2.02 16.29
CA PRO A 161 4.08 -2.16 15.82
C PRO A 161 4.78 -3.38 16.44
N PRO A 162 5.33 -4.30 15.63
CA PRO A 162 6.12 -5.40 16.17
C PRO A 162 7.41 -4.81 16.76
N MET A 163 7.72 -5.22 17.99
CA MET A 163 8.97 -4.90 18.65
C MET A 163 10.10 -5.82 18.16
N TYR A 164 11.33 -5.56 18.63
CA TYR A 164 12.52 -6.35 18.30
C TYR A 164 12.30 -7.85 18.34
N GLY A 165 12.68 -8.55 17.28
CA GLY A 165 12.53 -10.00 17.16
C GLY A 165 11.08 -10.50 17.07
N GLN A 166 10.07 -9.62 17.13
CA GLN A 166 8.68 -10.05 16.96
C GLN A 166 8.38 -10.32 15.48
N PRO A 167 7.59 -11.37 15.21
CA PRO A 167 7.14 -11.65 13.85
C PRO A 167 6.18 -10.57 13.37
N GLY A 168 6.23 -10.32 12.07
CA GLY A 168 5.23 -9.56 11.32
C GLY A 168 3.99 -10.38 11.00
N GLY A 169 3.22 -9.86 10.05
CA GLY A 169 1.95 -10.46 9.60
C GLY A 169 1.78 -10.50 8.08
N LEU A 170 2.85 -10.36 7.30
CA LEU A 170 2.75 -10.32 5.83
C LEU A 170 2.81 -11.70 5.16
N GLN A 171 3.07 -12.76 5.92
CA GLN A 171 3.22 -14.11 5.39
C GLN A 171 1.97 -14.58 4.63
N GLY A 172 2.14 -14.91 3.35
CA GLY A 172 1.08 -15.44 2.49
C GLY A 172 0.05 -14.40 2.03
N LEU A 173 0.23 -13.13 2.37
CA LEU A 173 -0.62 -12.06 1.87
C LEU A 173 -0.18 -11.62 0.47
N THR A 174 -1.16 -11.23 -0.34
CA THR A 174 -0.88 -10.55 -1.61
C THR A 174 -0.53 -9.10 -1.32
N THR A 175 0.60 -8.63 -1.86
CA THR A 175 1.08 -7.27 -1.68
C THR A 175 1.14 -6.52 -3.01
N LEU A 176 0.98 -5.21 -2.96
CA LEU A 176 1.13 -4.29 -4.07
C LEU A 176 2.47 -4.49 -4.83
N PRO A 177 3.64 -4.55 -4.18
CA PRO A 177 4.90 -4.84 -4.87
C PRO A 177 4.89 -6.21 -5.57
N GLN A 178 4.32 -7.26 -4.99
CA GLN A 178 4.18 -8.55 -5.68
C GLN A 178 3.34 -8.43 -6.95
N LEU A 179 2.19 -7.76 -6.86
CA LEU A 179 1.32 -7.54 -8.01
C LEU A 179 2.00 -6.70 -9.11
N LEU A 180 2.79 -5.69 -8.73
CA LEU A 180 3.54 -4.87 -9.68
C LEU A 180 4.68 -5.69 -10.33
N HIS A 181 5.42 -6.47 -9.55
CA HIS A 181 6.46 -7.35 -10.05
C HIS A 181 5.91 -8.35 -11.08
N ASP A 182 4.77 -8.99 -10.79
CA ASP A 182 4.10 -9.92 -11.71
C ASP A 182 3.65 -9.23 -13.02
N GLN A 183 3.45 -7.92 -12.98
CA GLN A 183 3.18 -7.08 -14.15
C GLN A 183 4.47 -6.54 -14.82
N GLY A 184 5.65 -7.02 -14.45
CA GLY A 184 6.93 -6.66 -15.07
C GLY A 184 7.50 -5.32 -14.62
N TYR A 185 7.07 -4.79 -13.47
CA TYR A 185 7.77 -3.70 -12.80
C TYR A 185 8.99 -4.22 -12.04
N VAL A 186 10.03 -3.40 -11.94
CA VAL A 186 11.10 -3.60 -10.95
C VAL A 186 10.70 -2.87 -9.68
N THR A 187 10.67 -3.57 -8.55
CA THR A 187 10.19 -3.04 -7.27
C THR A 187 11.34 -2.84 -6.29
N GLN A 188 11.42 -1.66 -5.69
CA GLN A 188 12.45 -1.35 -4.69
C GLN A 188 11.84 -0.66 -3.48
N ALA A 189 12.28 -1.06 -2.29
CA ALA A 189 11.96 -0.40 -1.03
C ALA A 189 13.22 0.21 -0.41
N ILE A 190 13.10 1.43 0.14
CA ILE A 190 14.21 2.15 0.77
C ILE A 190 13.76 2.70 2.13
N GLY A 191 14.58 2.49 3.16
CA GLY A 191 14.37 3.06 4.49
C GLY A 191 13.73 2.10 5.48
N LYS A 192 12.73 2.57 6.23
CA LYS A 192 12.12 1.85 7.34
C LYS A 192 11.08 0.84 6.85
N TRP A 193 11.26 -0.43 7.21
CA TRP A 193 10.30 -1.48 6.93
C TRP A 193 9.25 -1.60 8.05
N HIS A 194 9.66 -2.02 9.24
CA HIS A 194 8.85 -2.06 10.46
C HIS A 194 7.55 -2.89 10.35
N MET A 195 7.55 -3.95 9.54
CA MET A 195 6.41 -4.88 9.41
C MET A 195 6.77 -6.31 9.79
N GLY A 196 7.85 -6.50 10.56
CA GLY A 196 8.32 -7.78 11.07
C GLY A 196 9.75 -8.12 10.64
N GLU A 197 10.50 -8.75 11.54
CA GLU A 197 11.87 -9.21 11.29
C GLU A 197 11.93 -10.68 10.83
N ASN A 198 10.83 -11.43 11.01
CA ASN A 198 10.72 -12.81 10.54
C ASN A 198 10.88 -12.88 9.02
N LYS A 199 11.51 -13.95 8.55
CA LYS A 199 11.86 -14.14 7.14
C LYS A 199 10.69 -13.87 6.21
N GLU A 200 9.52 -14.41 6.52
CA GLU A 200 8.34 -14.35 5.67
C GLU A 200 7.75 -12.94 5.52
N SER A 201 8.06 -12.02 6.43
CA SER A 201 7.63 -10.63 6.35
C SER A 201 8.70 -9.68 5.81
N GLN A 202 9.89 -10.17 5.45
CA GLN A 202 10.95 -9.32 4.91
C GLN A 202 10.62 -8.86 3.48
N PRO A 203 11.07 -7.67 3.05
CA PRO A 203 10.71 -7.06 1.76
C PRO A 203 10.85 -8.00 0.56
N GLN A 204 11.96 -8.73 0.48
CA GLN A 204 12.27 -9.64 -0.61
C GLN A 204 11.36 -10.88 -0.67
N ASN A 205 10.67 -11.20 0.43
CA ASN A 205 9.72 -12.30 0.50
C ASN A 205 8.28 -11.85 0.27
N VAL A 206 8.06 -10.54 0.07
CA VAL A 206 6.75 -9.94 -0.18
C VAL A 206 6.73 -9.10 -1.46
N GLY A 207 7.58 -9.43 -2.43
CA GLY A 207 7.51 -8.91 -3.80
C GLY A 207 8.41 -7.72 -4.12
N PHE A 208 9.33 -7.32 -3.23
CA PHE A 208 10.38 -6.35 -3.57
C PHE A 208 11.61 -7.02 -4.18
N ASP A 209 12.07 -6.54 -5.34
CA ASP A 209 13.31 -7.01 -5.98
C ASP A 209 14.58 -6.54 -5.25
N ASP A 210 14.54 -5.33 -4.70
CA ASP A 210 15.65 -4.74 -3.94
C ASP A 210 15.15 -4.03 -2.67
N PHE A 211 15.94 -4.11 -1.61
CA PHE A 211 15.67 -3.42 -0.35
C PHE A 211 16.95 -2.81 0.21
N ARG A 212 16.87 -1.53 0.58
CA ARG A 212 17.96 -0.81 1.25
C ARG A 212 17.44 -0.09 2.46
N GLY A 213 17.69 -0.63 3.65
CA GLY A 213 17.06 -0.07 4.85
C GLY A 213 17.38 -0.83 6.11
N PHE A 214 16.39 -0.88 6.99
CA PHE A 214 16.40 -1.69 8.20
C PHE A 214 15.00 -2.25 8.47
N ASN A 215 14.94 -3.46 9.02
CA ASN A 215 13.67 -4.16 9.25
C ASN A 215 12.91 -3.68 10.49
N SER A 216 13.64 -3.12 11.47
CA SER A 216 13.15 -2.87 12.83
C SER A 216 12.54 -1.47 13.05
N VAL A 217 12.39 -1.11 14.33
CA VAL A 217 11.96 0.19 14.85
C VAL A 217 12.93 1.35 14.50
N SER A 218 12.41 2.59 14.50
CA SER A 218 13.19 3.79 14.10
C SER A 218 14.23 4.23 15.13
N ASP A 219 14.09 3.77 16.36
CA ASP A 219 15.04 4.01 17.46
C ASP A 219 16.48 3.61 17.09
N MET A 220 16.63 2.59 16.25
CA MET A 220 17.91 2.14 15.71
C MET A 220 18.59 3.17 14.78
N TYR A 221 17.84 4.10 14.18
CA TYR A 221 18.37 4.94 13.10
C TYR A 221 18.91 6.30 13.56
N THR A 222 18.23 6.96 14.50
CA THR A 222 18.57 8.33 14.93
C THR A 222 18.78 8.51 16.42
N GLU A 223 18.25 7.66 17.30
CA GLU A 223 18.31 7.90 18.74
C GLU A 223 19.72 7.86 19.31
N TRP A 224 20.61 7.07 18.69
CA TRP A 224 22.03 7.09 19.07
C TRP A 224 22.70 8.45 18.83
N ARG A 225 22.12 9.30 17.98
CA ARG A 225 22.62 10.66 17.70
C ARG A 225 21.99 11.70 18.60
N ASP A 226 20.87 11.38 19.24
CA ASP A 226 20.10 12.33 20.01
C ASP A 226 20.29 12.11 21.51
N VAL A 227 21.46 12.53 22.00
CA VAL A 227 21.82 12.47 23.43
C VAL A 227 20.88 13.30 24.30
N HIS A 228 20.19 14.29 23.72
CA HIS A 228 19.31 15.18 24.47
C HIS A 228 17.93 14.58 24.69
N VAL A 229 17.41 13.83 23.70
CA VAL A 229 16.11 13.19 23.77
C VAL A 229 16.22 11.78 24.36
N ASN A 230 17.25 11.01 24.02
CA ASN A 230 17.41 9.61 24.44
C ASN A 230 18.82 9.34 25.01
N PRO A 231 19.22 9.98 26.11
CA PRO A 231 20.56 9.82 26.69
C PRO A 231 20.86 8.36 27.08
N GLU A 232 19.87 7.63 27.56
CA GLU A 232 19.98 6.21 27.89
C GLU A 232 20.22 5.34 26.68
N VAL A 233 19.73 5.70 25.50
CA VAL A 233 19.95 4.95 24.24
C VAL A 233 21.26 5.37 23.57
N ALA A 234 21.57 6.67 23.58
CA ALA A 234 22.76 7.24 22.96
C ALA A 234 24.05 6.96 23.74
N LEU A 235 23.96 6.87 25.07
CA LEU A 235 25.10 6.63 25.96
C LEU A 235 25.14 5.21 26.53
N SER A 236 24.21 4.32 26.15
CA SER A 236 24.21 2.94 26.64
C SER A 236 25.47 2.17 26.18
N PRO A 237 26.30 1.68 27.13
CA PRO A 237 27.44 0.83 26.81
C PRO A 237 26.99 -0.49 26.17
N ASP A 238 25.93 -1.12 26.71
CA ASP A 238 25.41 -2.41 26.24
C ASP A 238 24.90 -2.32 24.80
N ARG A 239 24.22 -1.22 24.44
CA ARG A 239 23.74 -0.99 23.09
C ARG A 239 24.88 -0.69 22.12
N SER A 240 25.87 0.08 22.56
CA SER A 240 27.08 0.33 21.77
C SER A 240 27.80 -0.99 21.46
N GLU A 241 27.91 -1.87 22.45
CA GLU A 241 28.47 -3.20 22.30
C GLU A 241 27.62 -4.10 21.40
N TYR A 242 26.29 -4.06 21.54
CA TYR A 242 25.35 -4.77 20.66
C TYR A 242 25.50 -4.33 19.20
N ILE A 243 25.51 -3.03 18.91
CA ILE A 243 25.70 -2.49 17.56
C ILE A 243 27.06 -2.90 16.98
N GLN A 244 28.12 -2.92 17.79
CA GLN A 244 29.44 -3.40 17.36
C GLN A 244 29.46 -4.91 17.06
N LYS A 245 28.61 -5.68 17.76
CA LYS A 245 28.46 -7.13 17.60
C LYS A 245 27.43 -7.53 16.55
N LEU A 246 26.61 -6.60 16.05
CA LEU A 246 25.67 -6.88 14.98
C LEU A 246 26.45 -7.38 13.76
N PRO A 247 26.12 -8.57 13.23
CA PRO A 247 26.77 -9.05 12.02
C PRO A 247 26.53 -8.03 10.92
N PHE A 248 27.61 -7.60 10.26
CA PHE A 248 27.52 -6.73 9.09
C PHE A 248 26.70 -7.47 8.02
N SER A 249 25.43 -7.10 7.90
CA SER A 249 24.59 -7.52 6.79
C SER A 249 25.00 -6.68 5.58
N LYS A 250 25.18 -7.32 4.43
CA LYS A 250 25.42 -6.60 3.17
C LYS A 250 24.14 -5.95 2.64
N ASP A 251 23.00 -6.32 3.24
CA ASP A 251 21.65 -5.92 2.87
C ASP A 251 21.11 -4.82 3.80
N ASP A 252 21.66 -4.70 5.02
CA ASP A 252 21.47 -3.52 5.87
C ASP A 252 22.67 -2.59 5.69
N VAL A 253 22.44 -1.32 5.39
CA VAL A 253 23.51 -0.30 5.42
C VAL A 253 23.39 0.49 6.72
N PRO A 254 23.93 0.03 7.87
CA PRO A 254 24.18 0.94 8.97
C PRO A 254 25.39 1.81 8.60
N LYS A 255 25.16 3.13 8.58
CA LYS A 255 26.12 4.20 8.32
C LYS A 255 27.46 4.00 9.06
N THR A 256 28.39 3.28 8.46
CA THR A 256 29.81 3.29 8.86
C THR A 256 30.69 3.18 7.63
N LEU A 257 30.78 4.28 6.86
CA LEU A 257 32.01 4.79 6.23
C LEU A 257 31.66 5.96 5.30
N CYS A 258 31.48 7.15 5.88
CA CYS A 258 31.75 8.39 5.17
C CYS A 258 32.78 9.18 5.99
N ARG A 259 33.93 8.55 6.22
CA ARG A 259 35.15 9.29 6.54
C ARG A 259 35.74 9.66 5.19
N ALA A 260 35.50 10.92 4.81
CA ALA A 260 36.12 11.55 3.66
C ALA A 260 37.61 11.20 3.63
N ARG A 261 38.03 10.43 2.62
CA ARG A 261 39.41 10.50 2.16
C ARG A 261 39.53 11.82 1.40
N ARG A 262 40.23 12.77 2.01
CA ARG A 262 41.07 13.68 1.24
C ARG A 262 42.26 12.89 0.69
#